data_AF-A0A371D068-F1
#
_entry.id   AF-A0A371D068-F1
#
_cell.length_a   1.000
_cell.length_b   1.000
_cell.length_c   1.000
_cell.angle_alpha   90.00
_cell.angle_beta   90.00
_cell.angle_gamma   90.00
#
_symmetry.space_group_name_H-M   'P 1'
#
loop_
_entity.id
_entity.type
_entity.pdbx_description
1 polymer ?
#
loop_
_entity_poly.entity_id
_entity_poly.type
_entity_poly.pdbx_seq_one_letter_code
_entity_poly.pdbx_strand_id
1 'polypeptide(L)'
;MDADNFFLGFDVDRSRVLDVVRAGLLAGGDETKPIRAELYKLNVYGKDAFFKPHKDTPRGTDMFGSLVLVFPTPHEGGALVLRHEGNEWTFDAAQILSATAHYELKRVAYIAFFSDVEHEVLPVTSGHRVTITYNLYWAPPPSVAFPEELSIIYPKHSNFAAVGEALAELLADPTFLPEGGTLGFGLRHAYPFEKHWKYGMPNPLDQLRGWLKGSDAALFRALQALSLDPLPWLICQSEEFSDVAVAVDHMVSLGRTEEDECYMILRDHNGVRVVEKKADGTLKAYEGNELYEDYLPKGVRTVGVFWMTKFGESNSISSEYTATYGNEPTTAYVYMVVSLLVDIGPAGDRANTKGVVGAKVMQSASQK
;
A
#
# COMPACT_ATOMS: atom_id res chain seq x y z
N MET A 1 -25.18 -10.89 0.83
CA MET A 1 -25.77 -11.09 2.17
C MET A 1 -24.67 -10.85 3.17
N ASP A 2 -24.89 -9.94 4.12
CA ASP A 2 -23.88 -9.53 5.10
C ASP A 2 -23.75 -10.58 6.20
N ALA A 3 -22.59 -10.63 6.86
CA ALA A 3 -22.21 -11.68 7.81
C ALA A 3 -23.24 -11.93 8.93
N ASP A 4 -23.97 -10.91 9.37
CA ASP A 4 -25.00 -11.03 10.42
C ASP A 4 -26.26 -11.80 9.99
N ASN A 5 -26.41 -12.03 8.67
CA ASN A 5 -27.61 -12.63 8.07
C ASN A 5 -27.40 -14.07 7.60
N PHE A 6 -26.19 -14.63 7.75
CA PHE A 6 -25.93 -16.02 7.41
C PHE A 6 -24.96 -16.68 8.38
N PHE A 7 -25.00 -18.01 8.42
CA PHE A 7 -24.02 -18.81 9.14
C PHE A 7 -23.23 -19.65 8.15
N LEU A 8 -21.92 -19.72 8.36
CA LEU A 8 -21.02 -20.55 7.58
C LEU A 8 -20.28 -21.49 8.53
N GLY A 9 -20.50 -22.81 8.38
CA GLY A 9 -19.80 -23.82 9.19
C GLY A 9 -18.35 -24.10 8.77
N PHE A 10 -17.79 -23.29 7.88
CA PHE A 10 -16.40 -23.40 7.43
C PHE A 10 -15.50 -22.63 8.39
N ASP A 11 -14.64 -23.35 9.09
CA ASP A 11 -13.65 -22.78 10.00
C ASP A 11 -12.36 -22.45 9.20
N VAL A 12 -12.20 -21.15 8.89
CA VAL A 12 -11.08 -20.66 8.07
C VAL A 12 -9.73 -20.90 8.74
N ASP A 13 -9.66 -20.81 10.07
CA ASP A 13 -8.43 -21.01 10.84
C ASP A 13 -8.02 -22.49 10.83
N ARG A 14 -8.96 -23.40 11.14
CA ARG A 14 -8.70 -24.84 11.13
C ARG A 14 -8.44 -25.40 9.74
N SER A 15 -8.92 -24.73 8.69
CA SER A 15 -8.69 -25.13 7.30
C SER A 15 -7.24 -24.90 6.84
N ARG A 16 -6.45 -24.13 7.59
CA ARG A 16 -5.08 -23.68 7.22
C ARG A 16 -5.00 -22.84 5.95
N VAL A 17 -6.13 -22.40 5.38
CA VAL A 17 -6.14 -21.49 4.23
C VAL A 17 -5.40 -20.19 4.55
N LEU A 18 -5.50 -19.68 5.77
CA LEU A 18 -4.75 -18.50 6.19
C LEU A 18 -3.24 -18.70 6.15
N ASP A 19 -2.73 -19.89 6.47
CA ASP A 19 -1.30 -20.16 6.38
C ASP A 19 -0.82 -20.07 4.92
N VAL A 20 -1.62 -20.61 3.99
CA VAL A 20 -1.32 -20.58 2.55
C VAL A 20 -1.41 -19.16 2.00
N VAL A 21 -2.46 -18.41 2.37
CA VAL A 21 -2.63 -17.01 1.98
C VAL A 21 -1.47 -16.18 2.49
N ARG A 22 -1.13 -16.32 3.78
CA ARG A 22 -0.03 -15.58 4.39
C ARG A 22 1.27 -15.79 3.63
N ALA A 23 1.61 -17.04 3.37
CA ALA A 23 2.91 -17.35 2.81
C ALA A 23 2.96 -17.20 1.27
N GLY A 24 1.80 -17.14 0.59
CA GLY A 24 1.69 -16.85 -0.84
C GLY A 24 1.51 -15.37 -1.18
N LEU A 25 0.80 -14.61 -0.35
CA LEU A 25 0.51 -13.17 -0.56
C LEU A 25 1.54 -12.26 0.12
N LEU A 26 2.05 -12.66 1.29
CA LEU A 26 3.07 -11.91 2.02
C LEU A 26 4.46 -12.50 1.71
N ALA A 27 5.49 -11.71 1.97
CA ALA A 27 6.85 -12.09 1.63
C ALA A 27 7.86 -11.71 2.72
N GLY A 28 8.92 -12.51 2.85
CA GLY A 28 10.00 -12.27 3.81
C GLY A 28 9.50 -12.37 5.24
N GLY A 29 9.89 -11.42 6.10
CA GLY A 29 9.49 -11.43 7.51
C GLY A 29 7.98 -11.22 7.76
N ASP A 30 7.17 -10.90 6.74
CA ASP A 30 5.71 -10.83 6.89
C ASP A 30 5.05 -12.20 6.76
N GLU A 31 5.76 -13.21 6.22
CA GLU A 31 5.30 -14.61 6.20
C GLU A 31 5.07 -15.16 7.61
N THR A 32 5.69 -14.55 8.62
CA THR A 32 5.55 -14.92 10.04
C THR A 32 4.68 -13.94 10.82
N LYS A 33 4.23 -12.83 10.21
CA LYS A 33 3.28 -11.94 10.87
C LYS A 33 1.94 -12.65 11.00
N PRO A 34 1.29 -12.58 12.16
CA PRO A 34 -0.03 -13.16 12.30
C PRO A 34 -1.08 -12.33 11.59
N ILE A 35 -2.05 -13.02 11.02
CA ILE A 35 -3.19 -12.43 10.32
C ILE A 35 -4.46 -13.04 10.89
N ARG A 36 -5.56 -12.28 10.83
CA ARG A 36 -6.91 -12.77 11.11
C ARG A 36 -7.78 -12.61 9.87
N ALA A 37 -8.71 -13.52 9.66
CA ALA A 37 -9.80 -13.36 8.71
C ALA A 37 -11.10 -13.04 9.44
N GLU A 38 -11.80 -12.04 8.94
CA GLU A 38 -13.12 -11.66 9.40
C GLU A 38 -14.14 -11.95 8.30
N LEU A 39 -15.16 -12.76 8.62
CA LEU A 39 -16.22 -13.08 7.67
C LEU A 39 -16.93 -11.80 7.27
N TYR A 40 -16.97 -11.50 5.97
CA TYR A 40 -17.54 -10.26 5.47
C TYR A 40 -18.86 -10.51 4.74
N LYS A 41 -18.83 -11.25 3.63
CA LYS A 41 -19.99 -11.31 2.73
C LYS A 41 -20.15 -12.64 2.01
N LEU A 42 -21.39 -13.10 1.89
CA LEU A 42 -21.82 -14.13 0.96
C LEU A 42 -22.39 -13.48 -0.29
N ASN A 43 -21.82 -13.79 -1.46
CA ASN A 43 -22.31 -13.32 -2.75
C ASN A 43 -22.83 -14.49 -3.59
N VAL A 44 -23.96 -14.26 -4.28
CA VAL A 44 -24.56 -15.19 -5.23
C VAL A 44 -24.81 -14.43 -6.52
N TYR A 45 -24.03 -14.72 -7.56
CA TYR A 45 -24.19 -14.13 -8.89
C TYR A 45 -24.88 -15.15 -9.80
N GLY A 46 -26.10 -14.85 -10.23
CA GLY A 46 -26.80 -15.59 -11.28
C GLY A 46 -26.46 -15.05 -12.66
N LYS A 47 -27.15 -15.56 -13.69
CA LYS A 47 -26.99 -15.10 -15.07
C LYS A 47 -27.07 -13.56 -15.19
N ASP A 48 -26.18 -13.01 -16.01
CA ASP A 48 -25.99 -11.58 -16.31
C ASP A 48 -25.55 -10.73 -15.11
N ALA A 49 -25.42 -11.30 -13.91
CA ALA A 49 -24.90 -10.60 -12.75
C ALA A 49 -23.38 -10.45 -12.84
N PHE A 50 -22.88 -9.28 -12.44
CA PHE A 50 -21.49 -8.89 -12.49
C PHE A 50 -21.19 -7.90 -11.35
N PHE A 51 -19.92 -7.55 -11.16
CA PHE A 51 -19.52 -6.47 -10.27
C PHE A 51 -18.50 -5.59 -10.97
N LYS A 52 -18.71 -4.28 -10.96
CA LYS A 52 -17.88 -3.30 -11.70
C LYS A 52 -16.46 -3.19 -11.11
N PRO A 53 -15.49 -2.63 -11.87
CA PRO A 53 -14.17 -2.30 -11.34
C PRO A 53 -14.28 -1.43 -10.08
N HIS A 54 -13.60 -1.85 -9.02
CA HIS A 54 -13.55 -1.18 -7.73
C HIS A 54 -12.34 -1.62 -6.91
N LYS A 55 -12.01 -0.88 -5.85
CA LYS A 55 -11.11 -1.32 -4.78
C LYS A 55 -11.92 -1.68 -3.54
N ASP A 56 -11.36 -2.48 -2.64
CA ASP A 56 -12.06 -2.81 -1.40
C ASP A 56 -12.15 -1.60 -0.49
N THR A 57 -13.35 -1.32 0.01
CA THR A 57 -13.59 -0.24 0.95
C THR A 57 -12.85 -0.52 2.25
N PRO A 58 -11.89 0.32 2.69
CA PRO A 58 -11.17 0.06 3.92
C PRO A 58 -12.08 0.17 5.15
N ARG A 59 -11.95 -0.79 6.06
CA ARG A 59 -12.78 -0.91 7.29
C ARG A 59 -12.01 -0.72 8.59
N GLY A 60 -10.70 -0.63 8.48
CA GLY A 60 -9.77 -0.46 9.58
C GLY A 60 -8.40 -0.20 9.00
N THR A 61 -7.56 0.49 9.76
CA THR A 61 -6.20 0.78 9.32
C THR A 61 -5.34 -0.49 9.26
N ASP A 62 -5.71 -1.53 10.02
CA ASP A 62 -5.09 -2.85 10.06
C ASP A 62 -5.58 -3.81 8.96
N MET A 63 -6.57 -3.42 8.15
CA MET A 63 -7.04 -4.20 7.00
C MET A 63 -6.03 -4.10 5.86
N PHE A 64 -5.56 -5.24 5.36
CA PHE A 64 -4.56 -5.26 4.29
C PHE A 64 -5.02 -5.96 3.02
N GLY A 65 -6.05 -6.81 3.07
CA GLY A 65 -6.44 -7.61 1.93
C GLY A 65 -7.80 -8.27 2.08
N SER A 66 -8.12 -9.05 1.05
CA SER A 66 -9.34 -9.85 0.99
C SER A 66 -9.00 -11.29 0.60
N LEU A 67 -9.74 -12.23 1.17
CA LEU A 67 -9.74 -13.64 0.78
C LEU A 67 -11.14 -13.99 0.25
N VAL A 68 -11.19 -14.43 -1.00
CA VAL A 68 -12.42 -14.89 -1.65
C VAL A 68 -12.36 -16.40 -1.84
N LEU A 69 -13.28 -17.12 -1.19
CA LEU A 69 -13.53 -18.53 -1.44
C LEU A 69 -14.66 -18.67 -2.45
N VAL A 70 -14.44 -19.46 -3.50
CA VAL A 70 -15.44 -19.79 -4.53
C VAL A 70 -15.86 -21.24 -4.34
N PHE A 71 -17.15 -21.44 -4.07
CA PHE A 71 -17.71 -22.77 -3.91
C PHE A 71 -17.86 -23.47 -5.27
N PRO A 72 -17.82 -24.82 -5.30
CA PRO A 72 -17.93 -25.62 -6.51
C PRO A 72 -19.39 -25.72 -7.01
N THR A 73 -20.06 -24.58 -7.12
CA THR A 73 -21.38 -24.50 -7.74
C THR A 73 -21.21 -24.48 -9.27
N PRO A 74 -21.97 -25.29 -10.04
CA PRO A 74 -21.89 -25.24 -11.50
C PRO A 74 -22.26 -23.84 -12.03
N HIS A 75 -21.33 -23.20 -12.74
CA HIS A 75 -21.53 -21.91 -13.39
C HIS A 75 -20.54 -21.72 -14.56
N GLU A 76 -20.86 -20.78 -15.45
CA GLU A 76 -20.01 -20.31 -16.53
C GLU A 76 -19.89 -18.78 -16.46
N GLY A 77 -18.76 -18.22 -16.93
CA GLY A 77 -18.45 -16.80 -16.73
C GLY A 77 -18.17 -16.48 -15.26
N GLY A 78 -18.29 -15.21 -14.86
CA GLY A 78 -18.05 -14.83 -13.46
C GLY A 78 -16.58 -14.79 -13.04
N ALA A 79 -15.64 -14.74 -14.00
CA ALA A 79 -14.22 -14.64 -13.69
C ALA A 79 -13.91 -13.36 -12.91
N LEU A 80 -12.98 -13.45 -11.96
CA LEU A 80 -12.48 -12.31 -11.21
C LEU A 80 -11.27 -11.74 -11.95
N VAL A 81 -11.32 -10.46 -12.32
CA VAL A 81 -10.19 -9.75 -12.94
C VAL A 81 -9.57 -8.84 -11.89
N LEU A 82 -8.23 -8.86 -11.79
CA LEU A 82 -7.41 -8.10 -10.85
C LEU A 82 -6.49 -7.17 -11.64
N ARG A 83 -6.38 -5.90 -11.21
CA ARG A 83 -5.52 -4.90 -11.82
C ARG A 83 -4.67 -4.17 -10.77
N HIS A 84 -3.37 -4.14 -11.00
CA HIS A 84 -2.41 -3.44 -10.15
C HIS A 84 -1.20 -2.99 -10.97
N GLU A 85 -0.83 -1.72 -10.84
CA GLU A 85 0.31 -1.10 -11.54
C GLU A 85 0.33 -1.36 -13.07
N GLY A 86 -0.81 -1.21 -13.73
CA GLY A 86 -0.95 -1.39 -15.18
C GLY A 86 -0.89 -2.85 -15.66
N ASN A 87 -0.78 -3.81 -14.74
CA ASN A 87 -0.89 -5.25 -15.05
C ASN A 87 -2.30 -5.75 -14.74
N GLU A 88 -2.73 -6.78 -15.47
CA GLU A 88 -4.04 -7.43 -15.33
C GLU A 88 -3.88 -8.95 -15.20
N TRP A 89 -4.64 -9.56 -14.29
CA TRP A 89 -4.71 -11.00 -14.10
C TRP A 89 -6.16 -11.47 -14.02
N THR A 90 -6.46 -12.63 -14.62
CA THR A 90 -7.80 -13.22 -14.62
C THR A 90 -7.80 -14.53 -13.84
N PHE A 91 -8.69 -14.64 -12.87
CA PHE A 91 -8.94 -15.84 -12.09
C PHE A 91 -10.31 -16.43 -12.45
N ASP A 92 -10.28 -17.49 -13.25
CA ASP A 92 -11.48 -18.23 -13.66
C ASP A 92 -11.68 -19.47 -12.77
N ALA A 93 -12.42 -19.27 -11.67
CA ALA A 93 -12.76 -20.35 -10.75
C ALA A 93 -13.65 -21.42 -11.40
N ALA A 94 -14.51 -21.04 -12.35
CA ALA A 94 -15.37 -22.00 -13.05
C ALA A 94 -14.51 -22.97 -13.87
N GLN A 95 -13.52 -22.46 -14.61
CA GLN A 95 -12.57 -23.28 -15.34
C GLN A 95 -11.71 -24.15 -14.40
N ILE A 96 -11.18 -23.59 -13.32
CA ILE A 96 -10.34 -24.33 -12.35
C ILE A 96 -11.12 -25.50 -11.72
N LEU A 97 -12.37 -25.27 -11.32
CA LEU A 97 -13.19 -26.28 -10.65
C LEU A 97 -13.79 -27.29 -11.63
N SER A 98 -14.04 -26.91 -12.89
CA SER A 98 -14.56 -27.80 -13.95
C SER A 98 -13.49 -28.66 -14.62
N ALA A 99 -12.25 -28.18 -14.76
CA ALA A 99 -11.14 -28.91 -15.37
C ALA A 99 -10.72 -30.16 -14.56
N THR A 100 -11.05 -30.19 -13.27
CA THR A 100 -10.92 -31.39 -12.45
C THR A 100 -12.16 -32.27 -12.61
N ALA A 101 -11.98 -33.50 -13.12
CA ALA A 101 -13.01 -34.52 -13.31
C ALA A 101 -13.63 -35.07 -12.00
N HIS A 102 -13.82 -34.22 -10.98
CA HIS A 102 -14.22 -34.65 -9.64
C HIS A 102 -15.06 -33.59 -8.91
N TYR A 103 -16.35 -33.49 -9.23
CA TYR A 103 -17.34 -33.01 -8.26
C TYR A 103 -17.36 -33.88 -6.97
N GLU A 104 -16.79 -35.09 -7.05
CA GLU A 104 -16.50 -36.00 -5.94
C GLU A 104 -15.42 -35.47 -4.96
N LEU A 105 -14.47 -34.68 -5.45
CA LEU A 105 -13.45 -34.05 -4.61
C LEU A 105 -14.03 -32.71 -4.14
N LYS A 106 -14.51 -32.67 -2.89
CA LYS A 106 -15.05 -31.49 -2.20
C LYS A 106 -14.00 -30.36 -2.08
N ARG A 107 -13.70 -29.70 -3.20
CA ARG A 107 -12.68 -28.64 -3.34
C ARG A 107 -13.36 -27.29 -3.43
N VAL A 108 -12.65 -26.28 -2.96
CA VAL A 108 -12.99 -24.87 -3.14
C VAL A 108 -11.84 -24.21 -3.87
N ALA A 109 -12.15 -23.27 -4.77
CA ALA A 109 -11.14 -22.38 -5.31
C ALA A 109 -11.02 -21.18 -4.36
N TYR A 110 -9.82 -20.61 -4.23
CA TYR A 110 -9.63 -19.41 -3.45
C TYR A 110 -8.73 -18.43 -4.19
N ILE A 111 -8.86 -17.16 -3.85
CA ILE A 111 -7.94 -16.11 -4.26
C ILE A 111 -7.82 -15.09 -3.14
N ALA A 112 -6.60 -14.60 -2.91
CA ALA A 112 -6.33 -13.54 -1.95
C ALA A 112 -5.50 -12.44 -2.61
N PHE A 113 -5.81 -11.20 -2.29
CA PHE A 113 -5.18 -10.01 -2.88
C PHE A 113 -5.20 -8.85 -1.88
N PHE A 114 -4.30 -7.87 -2.07
CA PHE A 114 -4.27 -6.67 -1.24
C PHE A 114 -5.48 -5.78 -1.52
N SER A 115 -5.97 -5.10 -0.48
CA SER A 115 -7.26 -4.40 -0.52
C SER A 115 -7.29 -3.18 -1.46
N ASP A 116 -6.12 -2.67 -1.82
CA ASP A 116 -5.91 -1.58 -2.78
C ASP A 116 -5.83 -2.04 -4.24
N VAL A 117 -5.88 -3.36 -4.51
CA VAL A 117 -5.93 -3.92 -5.86
C VAL A 117 -7.31 -3.69 -6.46
N GLU A 118 -7.37 -3.06 -7.64
CA GLU A 118 -8.62 -2.91 -8.36
C GLU A 118 -9.08 -4.27 -8.86
N HIS A 119 -10.36 -4.58 -8.72
CA HIS A 119 -10.92 -5.83 -9.19
C HIS A 119 -12.36 -5.69 -9.68
N GLU A 120 -12.75 -6.62 -10.55
CA GLU A 120 -14.12 -6.73 -11.05
C GLU A 120 -14.52 -8.19 -11.22
N VAL A 121 -15.83 -8.45 -11.23
CA VAL A 121 -16.39 -9.76 -11.55
C VAL A 121 -17.07 -9.65 -12.90
N LEU A 122 -16.57 -10.37 -13.90
CA LEU A 122 -17.19 -10.42 -15.23
C LEU A 122 -18.58 -11.06 -15.18
N PRO A 123 -19.46 -10.82 -16.15
CA PRO A 123 -20.79 -11.40 -16.16
C PRO A 123 -20.79 -12.93 -16.06
N VAL A 124 -21.65 -13.47 -15.20
CA VAL A 124 -21.99 -14.90 -15.19
C VAL A 124 -22.91 -15.20 -16.37
N THR A 125 -22.56 -16.15 -17.22
CA THR A 125 -23.35 -16.50 -18.42
C THR A 125 -24.36 -17.62 -18.14
N SER A 126 -24.07 -18.50 -17.18
CA SER A 126 -24.92 -19.62 -16.78
C SER A 126 -24.67 -20.05 -15.34
N GLY A 127 -25.69 -20.64 -14.70
CA GLY A 127 -25.60 -21.16 -13.33
C GLY A 127 -25.54 -20.08 -12.25
N HIS A 128 -24.92 -20.42 -11.11
CA HIS A 128 -24.76 -19.50 -9.99
C HIS A 128 -23.34 -19.57 -9.44
N ARG A 129 -22.63 -18.44 -9.44
CA ARG A 129 -21.34 -18.29 -8.78
C ARG A 129 -21.58 -17.90 -7.33
N VAL A 130 -21.18 -18.77 -6.40
CA VAL A 130 -21.35 -18.55 -4.95
C VAL A 130 -20.00 -18.37 -4.29
N THR A 131 -19.82 -17.24 -3.59
CA THR A 131 -18.55 -16.91 -2.93
C THR A 131 -18.72 -16.42 -1.50
N ILE A 132 -17.73 -16.73 -0.68
CA ILE A 132 -17.54 -16.11 0.64
C ILE A 132 -16.31 -15.20 0.58
N THR A 133 -16.48 -13.97 1.02
CA THR A 133 -15.37 -13.02 1.18
C THR A 133 -15.07 -12.84 2.66
N TYR A 134 -13.78 -12.88 2.99
CA TYR A 134 -13.23 -12.48 4.29
C TYR A 134 -12.36 -11.24 4.10
N ASN A 135 -12.47 -10.30 5.04
CA ASN A 135 -11.50 -9.21 5.19
C ASN A 135 -10.27 -9.76 5.94
N LEU A 136 -9.08 -9.47 5.45
CA LEU A 136 -7.82 -9.88 6.08
C LEU A 136 -7.20 -8.70 6.83
N TYR A 137 -6.87 -8.94 8.10
CA TYR A 137 -6.27 -7.94 8.98
C TYR A 137 -4.98 -8.45 9.61
N TRP A 138 -4.07 -7.52 9.91
CA TRP A 138 -2.92 -7.81 10.76
C TRP A 138 -3.40 -8.11 12.18
N ALA A 139 -2.85 -9.16 12.78
CA ALA A 139 -3.14 -9.50 14.16
C ALA A 139 -1.94 -9.14 15.07
N PRO A 140 -2.16 -8.96 16.38
CA PRO A 140 -1.05 -8.99 17.35
C PRO A 140 -0.45 -10.42 17.42
N PRO A 141 0.84 -10.57 17.78
CA PRO A 141 1.51 -11.87 17.90
C PRO A 141 0.71 -12.91 18.71
N PRO A 142 0.30 -14.05 18.12
CA PRO A 142 -0.21 -15.17 18.89
C PRO A 142 0.95 -15.90 19.59
N SER A 143 0.67 -16.55 20.71
CA SER A 143 1.66 -17.33 21.48
C SER A 143 2.02 -18.68 20.85
N VAL A 144 1.60 -18.95 19.61
CA VAL A 144 1.69 -20.28 18.99
C VAL A 144 2.63 -20.22 17.80
N ALA A 145 3.69 -21.02 17.90
CA ALA A 145 4.70 -21.18 16.86
C ALA A 145 4.08 -21.74 15.57
N PHE A 146 4.64 -21.29 14.44
CA PHE A 146 4.16 -21.63 13.12
C PHE A 146 4.61 -23.03 12.68
N PRO A 147 3.77 -23.82 11.99
CA PRO A 147 4.19 -25.11 11.45
C PRO A 147 5.15 -24.91 10.27
N GLU A 148 6.36 -25.47 10.36
CA GLU A 148 7.42 -25.41 9.32
C GLU A 148 7.09 -26.18 8.03
N GLU A 149 5.95 -26.89 7.98
CA GLU A 149 5.68 -27.95 6.99
C GLU A 149 4.96 -27.49 5.70
N LEU A 150 4.70 -26.19 5.50
CA LEU A 150 4.02 -25.71 4.29
C LEU A 150 5.01 -25.38 3.18
N SER A 151 5.13 -26.30 2.22
CA SER A 151 5.89 -26.09 0.99
C SER A 151 5.06 -25.32 -0.04
N ILE A 152 5.40 -24.06 -0.29
CA ILE A 152 4.78 -23.24 -1.33
C ILE A 152 5.51 -23.43 -2.65
N ILE A 153 4.78 -23.90 -3.66
CA ILE A 153 5.33 -24.30 -4.97
C ILE A 153 5.32 -23.11 -5.95
N TYR A 154 5.88 -21.96 -5.54
CA TYR A 154 6.01 -20.69 -6.29
C TYR A 154 4.82 -19.71 -6.30
N PRO A 155 5.07 -18.39 -6.51
CA PRO A 155 6.38 -17.74 -6.57
C PRO A 155 6.66 -16.84 -5.35
N LYS A 156 7.92 -16.86 -4.91
CA LYS A 156 8.52 -15.94 -3.92
C LYS A 156 8.55 -14.51 -4.48
N HIS A 157 7.44 -13.79 -4.47
CA HIS A 157 7.33 -12.50 -5.17
C HIS A 157 7.80 -11.27 -4.39
N SER A 158 8.49 -11.42 -3.27
CA SER A 158 9.32 -10.31 -2.75
C SER A 158 10.56 -10.87 -2.07
N ASN A 159 11.66 -10.97 -2.82
CA ASN A 159 12.91 -11.44 -2.24
C ASN A 159 13.58 -10.29 -1.49
N PHE A 160 13.23 -10.13 -0.22
CA PHE A 160 13.91 -9.25 0.73
C PHE A 160 15.44 -9.34 0.59
N ALA A 161 15.98 -10.56 0.40
CA ALA A 161 17.41 -10.75 0.22
C ALA A 161 17.93 -10.09 -1.06
N ALA A 162 17.24 -10.24 -2.19
CA ALA A 162 17.66 -9.60 -3.45
C ALA A 162 17.59 -8.07 -3.38
N VAL A 163 16.55 -7.51 -2.74
CA VAL A 163 16.47 -6.05 -2.53
C VAL A 163 17.58 -5.57 -1.61
N GLY A 164 17.85 -6.32 -0.53
CA GLY A 164 18.94 -6.04 0.40
C GLY A 164 20.32 -6.11 -0.25
N GLU A 165 20.58 -7.14 -1.07
CA GLU A 165 21.84 -7.31 -1.81
C GLU A 165 22.05 -6.17 -2.81
N ALA A 166 21.04 -5.82 -3.60
CA ALA A 166 21.12 -4.72 -4.57
C ALA A 166 21.36 -3.36 -3.87
N LEU A 167 20.68 -3.10 -2.75
CA LEU A 167 20.90 -1.90 -1.96
C LEU A 167 22.31 -1.89 -1.34
N ALA A 168 22.77 -3.02 -0.81
CA ALA A 168 24.11 -3.14 -0.22
C ALA A 168 25.21 -2.86 -1.25
N GLU A 169 25.08 -3.45 -2.45
CA GLU A 169 26.02 -3.24 -3.56
C GLU A 169 26.05 -1.77 -3.99
N LEU A 170 24.87 -1.15 -4.16
CA LEU A 170 24.75 0.25 -4.52
C LEU A 170 25.38 1.18 -3.47
N LEU A 171 25.15 0.92 -2.18
CA LEU A 171 25.68 1.74 -1.09
C LEU A 171 27.19 1.55 -0.88
N ALA A 172 27.73 0.40 -1.28
CA ALA A 172 29.17 0.13 -1.25
C ALA A 172 29.93 0.86 -2.37
N ASP A 173 29.27 1.25 -3.46
CA ASP A 173 29.87 2.04 -4.52
C ASP A 173 30.24 3.45 -4.01
N PRO A 174 31.53 3.83 -3.98
CA PRO A 174 31.96 5.15 -3.50
C PRO A 174 31.54 6.30 -4.44
N THR A 175 31.17 6.00 -5.69
CA THR A 175 30.70 6.99 -6.66
C THR A 175 29.22 7.34 -6.46
N PHE A 176 28.47 6.45 -5.82
CA PHE A 176 27.07 6.68 -5.51
C PHE A 176 26.94 7.61 -4.29
N LEU A 177 26.40 8.82 -4.47
CA LEU A 177 26.23 9.82 -3.41
C LEU A 177 27.46 9.97 -2.50
N PRO A 178 28.61 10.44 -3.01
CA PRO A 178 29.86 10.49 -2.24
C PRO A 178 29.74 11.30 -0.95
N GLU A 179 28.99 12.41 -0.98
CA GLU A 179 28.71 13.29 0.16
C GLU A 179 27.45 12.89 0.96
N GLY A 180 26.78 11.81 0.56
CA GLY A 180 25.47 11.43 1.09
C GLY A 180 24.31 12.23 0.50
N GLY A 181 23.12 12.03 1.05
CA GLY A 181 21.89 12.66 0.58
C GLY A 181 20.64 11.93 1.06
N THR A 182 19.47 12.36 0.57
CA THR A 182 18.19 11.73 0.87
C THR A 182 17.73 10.91 -0.33
N LEU A 183 17.52 9.61 -0.15
CA LEU A 183 16.86 8.75 -1.12
C LEU A 183 15.34 8.79 -0.90
N GLY A 184 14.59 8.75 -1.99
CA GLY A 184 13.15 8.62 -1.99
C GLY A 184 12.71 7.32 -2.64
N PHE A 185 11.76 6.64 -2.01
CA PHE A 185 11.10 5.46 -2.55
C PHE A 185 9.59 5.63 -2.47
N GLY A 186 8.92 5.75 -3.62
CA GLY A 186 7.47 5.59 -3.69
C GLY A 186 7.08 4.15 -3.38
N LEU A 187 6.13 3.98 -2.47
CA LEU A 187 5.56 2.67 -2.17
C LEU A 187 4.56 2.27 -3.26
N ARG A 188 4.47 0.95 -3.51
CA ARG A 188 3.65 0.34 -4.56
C ARG A 188 2.20 0.12 -4.14
N HIS A 189 1.97 0.00 -2.84
CA HIS A 189 0.64 -0.15 -2.28
C HIS A 189 0.11 1.15 -1.68
N ALA A 190 -1.20 1.29 -1.74
CA ALA A 190 -1.91 2.30 -0.97
C ALA A 190 -2.35 1.74 0.40
N TYR A 191 -2.33 2.60 1.40
CA TYR A 191 -2.60 2.24 2.79
C TYR A 191 -3.82 2.98 3.32
N PRO A 192 -4.67 2.31 4.11
CA PRO A 192 -5.89 2.93 4.64
C PRO A 192 -5.58 3.80 5.85
N PHE A 193 -6.05 5.04 5.80
CA PHE A 193 -5.99 6.01 6.90
C PHE A 193 -7.36 6.58 7.21
N GLU A 194 -7.56 7.03 8.45
CA GLU A 194 -8.79 7.71 8.84
C GLU A 194 -8.94 9.02 8.06
N LYS A 195 -10.09 9.18 7.39
CA LYS A 195 -10.41 10.38 6.62
C LYS A 195 -10.56 11.61 7.51
N HIS A 196 -11.09 11.43 8.72
CA HIS A 196 -11.31 12.50 9.69
C HIS A 196 -10.22 12.48 10.75
N TRP A 197 -9.13 13.19 10.48
CA TRP A 197 -8.06 13.36 11.46
C TRP A 197 -8.24 14.68 12.25
N LYS A 198 -7.98 14.64 13.56
CA LYS A 198 -8.06 15.81 14.45
C LYS A 198 -6.71 16.04 15.13
N TYR A 199 -6.38 17.31 15.37
CA TYR A 199 -5.20 17.70 16.13
C TYR A 199 -5.20 17.01 17.51
N GLY A 200 -4.07 16.39 17.87
CA GLY A 200 -3.92 15.62 19.11
C GLY A 200 -4.17 14.11 18.99
N MET A 201 -4.62 13.61 17.82
CA MET A 201 -4.63 12.18 17.56
C MET A 201 -3.21 11.67 17.22
N PRO A 202 -2.88 10.41 17.56
CA PRO A 202 -1.63 9.80 17.14
C PRO A 202 -1.44 9.90 15.63
N ASN A 203 -0.20 10.11 15.18
CA ASN A 203 0.13 10.10 13.77
C ASN A 203 0.07 8.66 13.24
N PRO A 204 -0.84 8.31 12.31
CA PRO A 204 -0.96 6.93 11.86
C PRO A 204 0.23 6.47 11.02
N LEU A 205 1.04 7.40 10.49
CA LEU A 205 2.28 7.05 9.79
C LEU A 205 3.31 6.38 10.72
N ASP A 206 3.27 6.66 12.02
CA ASP A 206 4.18 6.03 13.00
C ASP A 206 3.96 4.51 13.06
N GLN A 207 2.70 4.09 12.94
CA GLN A 207 2.30 2.69 12.98
C GLN A 207 2.47 2.00 11.63
N LEU A 208 2.62 2.76 10.54
CA LEU A 208 2.65 2.24 9.17
C LEU A 208 3.74 1.20 8.95
N ARG A 209 4.87 1.39 9.63
CA ARG A 209 6.02 0.48 9.62
C ARG A 209 5.65 -0.96 10.02
N GLY A 210 4.61 -1.12 10.84
CA GLY A 210 4.14 -2.42 11.32
C GLY A 210 3.33 -3.22 10.30
N TRP A 211 2.78 -2.58 9.27
CA TRP A 211 1.77 -3.19 8.40
C TRP A 211 1.97 -2.96 6.90
N LEU A 212 3.21 -2.62 6.49
CA LEU A 212 3.58 -2.51 5.08
C LEU A 212 3.23 -3.81 4.30
N LYS A 213 2.87 -3.67 3.03
CA LYS A 213 2.40 -4.75 2.16
C LYS A 213 3.49 -5.20 1.20
N GLY A 214 3.65 -6.52 1.05
CA GLY A 214 4.47 -7.13 -0.01
C GLY A 214 5.87 -6.54 -0.17
N SER A 215 6.16 -6.02 -1.36
CA SER A 215 7.47 -5.45 -1.70
C SER A 215 7.82 -4.19 -0.92
N ASP A 216 6.83 -3.42 -0.45
CA ASP A 216 7.09 -2.22 0.36
C ASP A 216 7.69 -2.60 1.71
N ALA A 217 7.18 -3.68 2.31
CA ALA A 217 7.71 -4.22 3.55
C ALA A 217 9.09 -4.85 3.36
N ALA A 218 9.32 -5.54 2.24
CA ALA A 218 10.63 -6.08 1.89
C ALA A 218 11.67 -4.95 1.75
N LEU A 219 11.33 -3.86 1.06
CA LEU A 219 12.17 -2.67 0.92
C LEU A 219 12.47 -2.03 2.28
N PHE A 220 11.44 -1.78 3.09
CA PHE A 220 11.59 -1.16 4.41
C PHE A 220 12.54 -1.95 5.30
N ARG A 221 12.37 -3.28 5.36
CA ARG A 221 13.29 -4.14 6.11
C ARG A 221 14.71 -4.12 5.55
N ALA A 222 14.87 -4.11 4.23
CA ALA A 222 16.18 -4.14 3.60
C ALA A 222 16.98 -2.90 3.99
N LEU A 223 16.33 -1.73 4.00
CA LEU A 223 16.89 -0.48 4.48
C LEU A 223 17.27 -0.57 5.97
N GLN A 224 16.40 -1.12 6.82
CA GLN A 224 16.71 -1.31 8.24
C GLN A 224 17.88 -2.27 8.49
N ALA A 225 17.98 -3.36 7.73
CA ALA A 225 19.08 -4.33 7.83
C ALA A 225 20.44 -3.69 7.48
N LEU A 226 20.44 -2.64 6.66
CA LEU A 226 21.60 -1.82 6.32
C LEU A 226 21.86 -0.69 7.32
N SER A 227 21.21 -0.74 8.49
CA SER A 227 21.28 0.29 9.55
C SER A 227 20.85 1.68 9.08
N LEU A 228 20.00 1.75 8.05
CA LEU A 228 19.34 2.98 7.62
C LEU A 228 18.01 3.13 8.34
N ASP A 229 17.51 4.37 8.37
CA ASP A 229 16.28 4.73 9.09
C ASP A 229 15.25 5.32 8.12
N PRO A 230 14.45 4.47 7.46
CA PRO A 230 13.40 4.91 6.57
C PRO A 230 12.24 5.59 7.32
N LEU A 231 11.89 6.79 6.86
CA LEU A 231 10.80 7.60 7.39
C LEU A 231 9.62 7.61 6.40
N PRO A 232 8.38 7.35 6.85
CA PRO A 232 7.20 7.50 6.01
C PRO A 232 6.80 8.97 5.85
N TRP A 233 6.50 9.37 4.62
CA TRP A 233 6.06 10.72 4.25
C TRP A 233 4.90 10.64 3.29
N LEU A 234 3.91 11.51 3.47
CA LEU A 234 2.86 11.74 2.49
C LEU A 234 3.36 12.81 1.53
N ILE A 235 3.24 12.53 0.23
CA ILE A 235 3.62 13.46 -0.82
C ILE A 235 2.37 13.86 -1.59
N CYS A 236 2.19 15.16 -1.71
CA CYS A 236 1.16 15.80 -2.52
C CYS A 236 1.84 16.56 -3.64
N GLN A 237 1.26 16.48 -4.82
CA GLN A 237 1.64 17.28 -5.97
C GLN A 237 0.43 18.12 -6.38
N SER A 238 0.66 19.41 -6.61
CA SER A 238 -0.39 20.32 -7.05
C SER A 238 -0.84 19.97 -8.47
N GLU A 239 -2.15 19.93 -8.67
CA GLU A 239 -2.76 19.79 -10.01
C GLU A 239 -2.79 21.12 -10.77
N GLU A 240 -2.88 22.25 -10.05
CA GLU A 240 -2.92 23.60 -10.63
C GLU A 240 -1.53 24.15 -10.95
N PHE A 241 -0.52 23.74 -10.17
CA PHE A 241 0.86 24.21 -10.27
C PHE A 241 1.77 23.04 -10.59
N SER A 242 1.99 22.83 -11.90
CA SER A 242 2.93 21.83 -12.39
C SER A 242 4.30 22.02 -11.72
N ASP A 243 4.79 20.97 -11.05
CA ASP A 243 6.12 20.85 -10.43
C ASP A 243 6.26 21.33 -8.96
N VAL A 244 5.17 21.64 -8.26
CA VAL A 244 5.21 21.79 -6.79
C VAL A 244 4.85 20.47 -6.12
N ALA A 245 5.86 19.77 -5.61
CA ALA A 245 5.70 18.61 -4.73
C ALA A 245 5.98 19.01 -3.27
N VAL A 246 5.08 18.64 -2.37
CA VAL A 246 5.17 18.93 -0.94
C VAL A 246 5.07 17.62 -0.18
N ALA A 247 5.97 17.45 0.78
CA ALA A 247 5.96 16.33 1.70
C ALA A 247 5.58 16.77 3.11
N VAL A 248 4.80 15.93 3.78
CA VAL A 248 4.45 16.06 5.20
C VAL A 248 4.64 14.71 5.89
N ASP A 249 5.14 14.76 7.13
CA ASP A 249 5.47 13.59 7.93
C ASP A 249 4.35 13.17 8.89
N HIS A 250 3.17 13.80 8.79
CA HIS A 250 1.99 13.54 9.59
C HIS A 250 0.71 13.74 8.79
N MET A 251 -0.39 13.14 9.28
CA MET A 251 -1.71 13.38 8.68
C MET A 251 -2.15 14.82 8.87
N VAL A 252 -2.72 15.40 7.83
CA VAL A 252 -3.20 16.77 7.81
C VAL A 252 -4.70 16.78 7.51
N SER A 253 -5.45 17.62 8.22
CA SER A 253 -6.86 17.89 7.93
C SER A 253 -6.97 19.18 7.13
N LEU A 254 -7.24 19.08 5.82
CA LEU A 254 -7.25 20.23 4.91
C LEU A 254 -8.61 20.95 4.80
N GLY A 255 -9.63 20.53 5.55
CA GLY A 255 -10.96 21.15 5.50
C GLY A 255 -11.58 21.13 4.09
N ARG A 256 -12.62 21.95 3.88
CA ARG A 256 -13.10 22.30 2.53
C ARG A 256 -12.55 23.68 2.18
N THR A 257 -11.76 23.77 1.13
CA THR A 257 -11.19 25.03 0.66
C THR A 257 -11.09 25.01 -0.86
N GLU A 258 -11.08 26.20 -1.45
CA GLU A 258 -10.77 26.41 -2.87
C GLU A 258 -9.28 26.71 -3.08
N GLU A 259 -8.48 26.81 -1.99
CA GLU A 259 -7.02 26.95 -2.05
C GLU A 259 -6.35 25.60 -2.36
N ASP A 260 -5.27 25.64 -3.14
CA ASP A 260 -4.46 24.46 -3.44
C ASP A 260 -3.86 23.82 -2.17
N GLU A 261 -4.00 22.50 -2.10
CA GLU A 261 -3.62 21.69 -0.94
C GLU A 261 -2.13 21.81 -0.58
N CYS A 262 -1.25 21.89 -1.58
CA CYS A 262 0.18 21.97 -1.36
C CYS A 262 0.56 23.28 -0.65
N TYR A 263 -0.10 24.39 -0.99
CA TYR A 263 0.14 25.68 -0.34
C TYR A 263 -0.30 25.69 1.11
N MET A 264 -1.48 25.14 1.42
CA MET A 264 -1.92 25.00 2.81
C MET A 264 -0.97 24.13 3.62
N ILE A 265 -0.50 23.02 3.05
CA ILE A 265 0.45 22.14 3.74
C ILE A 265 1.75 22.90 4.05
N LEU A 266 2.28 23.67 3.10
CA LEU A 266 3.49 24.49 3.29
C LEU A 266 3.30 25.61 4.33
N ARG A 267 2.15 26.30 4.32
CA ARG A 267 1.88 27.47 5.17
C ARG A 267 1.52 27.08 6.60
N ASP A 268 0.60 26.12 6.75
CA ASP A 268 -0.11 25.90 8.01
C ASP A 268 0.23 24.56 8.68
N HIS A 269 0.86 23.63 7.95
CA HIS A 269 1.11 22.26 8.42
C HIS A 269 2.57 21.84 8.37
N ASN A 270 3.49 22.80 8.42
CA ASN A 270 4.93 22.55 8.41
C ASN A 270 5.40 21.68 7.23
N GLY A 271 4.71 21.76 6.09
CA GLY A 271 5.10 21.11 4.86
C GLY A 271 6.52 21.44 4.43
N VAL A 272 7.11 20.53 3.69
CA VAL A 272 8.46 20.69 3.14
C VAL A 272 8.38 20.52 1.64
N ARG A 273 8.92 21.46 0.89
CA ARG A 273 9.01 21.32 -0.57
C ARG A 273 9.98 20.20 -0.92
N VAL A 274 9.55 19.27 -1.76
CA VAL A 274 10.39 18.20 -2.29
C VAL A 274 10.90 18.62 -3.66
N VAL A 275 12.21 18.55 -3.85
CA VAL A 275 12.83 18.81 -5.15
C VAL A 275 13.62 17.59 -5.58
N GLU A 276 13.34 17.11 -6.79
CA GLU A 276 14.05 15.98 -7.38
C GLU A 276 15.50 16.38 -7.68
N LYS A 277 16.45 15.57 -7.21
CA LYS A 277 17.87 15.66 -7.57
C LYS A 277 18.18 14.68 -8.69
N LYS A 278 18.85 15.17 -9.72
CA LYS A 278 19.40 14.36 -10.81
C LYS A 278 20.62 13.58 -10.32
N ALA A 279 21.00 12.53 -11.06
CA ALA A 279 22.16 11.70 -10.75
C ALA A 279 23.49 12.47 -10.67
N ASP A 280 23.59 13.63 -11.35
CA ASP A 280 24.74 14.54 -11.29
C ASP A 280 24.75 15.46 -10.05
N GLY A 281 23.76 15.33 -9.17
CA GLY A 281 23.59 16.13 -7.97
C GLY A 281 22.92 17.48 -8.19
N THR A 282 22.63 17.86 -9.45
CA THR A 282 21.90 19.09 -9.75
C THR A 282 20.42 18.93 -9.43
N LEU A 283 19.78 20.02 -9.00
CA LEU A 283 18.33 20.03 -8.84
C LEU A 283 17.69 19.98 -10.23
N LYS A 284 16.61 19.22 -10.37
CA LYS A 284 15.75 19.32 -11.54
C LYS A 284 15.23 20.76 -11.61
N ALA A 285 15.37 21.38 -12.79
CA ALA A 285 14.91 22.73 -13.01
C ALA A 285 13.40 22.78 -12.80
N TYR A 286 12.93 23.83 -12.13
CA TYR A 286 11.50 24.09 -11.97
C TYR A 286 10.89 24.31 -13.36
N GLU A 287 9.96 23.45 -13.75
CA GLU A 287 9.23 23.56 -15.03
C GLU A 287 7.85 24.23 -14.85
N GLY A 288 7.58 24.79 -13.67
CA GLY A 288 6.36 25.52 -13.39
C GLY A 288 6.38 26.97 -13.88
N ASN A 289 5.22 27.62 -13.84
CA ASN A 289 5.08 29.00 -14.29
C ASN A 289 5.71 29.96 -13.26
N GLU A 290 6.72 30.75 -13.69
CA GLU A 290 7.51 31.69 -12.88
C GLU A 290 6.62 32.67 -12.07
N LEU A 291 5.42 32.99 -12.56
CA LEU A 291 4.45 33.84 -11.87
C LEU A 291 3.99 33.31 -10.50
N TYR A 292 4.15 32.01 -10.25
CA TYR A 292 3.71 31.35 -9.02
C TYR A 292 4.82 31.06 -8.02
N GLU A 293 6.10 31.23 -8.37
CA GLU A 293 7.19 31.15 -7.37
C GLU A 293 7.05 32.24 -6.31
N ASP A 294 6.54 33.42 -6.69
CA ASP A 294 6.28 34.54 -5.78
C ASP A 294 5.14 34.27 -4.77
N TYR A 295 4.29 33.27 -5.03
CA TYR A 295 3.20 32.87 -4.13
C TYR A 295 3.65 31.84 -3.08
N LEU A 296 4.82 31.22 -3.25
CA LEU A 296 5.35 30.32 -2.22
C LEU A 296 5.62 31.13 -0.93
N PRO A 297 5.25 30.60 0.25
CA PRO A 297 5.59 31.25 1.51
C PRO A 297 7.10 31.53 1.60
N LYS A 298 7.50 32.72 2.04
CA LYS A 298 8.93 33.04 2.20
C LYS A 298 9.54 32.15 3.28
N GLY A 299 10.68 31.53 2.97
CA GLY A 299 11.40 30.67 3.91
C GLY A 299 10.93 29.21 3.95
N VAL A 300 10.24 28.73 2.89
CA VAL A 300 9.85 27.32 2.75
C VAL A 300 11.06 26.40 2.89
N ARG A 301 10.94 25.43 3.80
CA ARG A 301 11.92 24.36 3.98
C ARG A 301 11.90 23.46 2.74
N THR A 302 13.07 23.13 2.22
CA THR A 302 13.21 22.33 0.99
C THR A 302 14.11 21.13 1.23
N VAL A 303 13.67 19.95 0.79
CA VAL A 303 14.44 18.71 0.81
C VAL A 303 14.74 18.25 -0.61
N GLY A 304 16.02 18.00 -0.88
CA GLY A 304 16.46 17.47 -2.18
C GLY A 304 16.54 15.95 -2.15
N VAL A 305 15.75 15.28 -2.98
CA VAL A 305 15.54 13.83 -2.93
C VAL A 305 15.99 13.17 -4.23
N PHE A 306 16.77 12.10 -4.11
CA PHE A 306 17.11 11.21 -5.21
C PHE A 306 16.10 10.08 -5.27
N TRP A 307 15.17 10.16 -6.22
CA TRP A 307 14.10 9.17 -6.36
C TRP A 307 14.63 7.88 -7.01
N MET A 308 14.65 6.80 -6.23
CA MET A 308 15.01 5.46 -6.70
C MET A 308 13.82 4.75 -7.34
N THR A 309 12.63 4.97 -6.76
CA THR A 309 11.34 4.63 -7.37
C THR A 309 10.51 5.90 -7.43
N LYS A 310 9.73 6.07 -8.49
CA LYS A 310 8.82 7.21 -8.60
C LYS A 310 7.84 7.17 -7.42
N PHE A 311 7.55 8.30 -6.81
CA PHE A 311 6.39 8.39 -5.93
C PHE A 311 5.12 8.12 -6.75
N GLY A 312 4.17 7.37 -6.17
CA GLY A 312 2.96 6.91 -6.86
C GLY A 312 2.00 8.06 -7.23
N GLU A 313 0.77 7.72 -7.62
CA GLU A 313 -0.28 8.72 -7.89
C GLU A 313 -0.34 9.75 -6.75
N SER A 314 -0.39 11.04 -7.12
CA SER A 314 -0.42 12.15 -6.16
C SER A 314 -1.57 11.94 -5.16
N ASN A 315 -1.29 12.08 -3.86
CA ASN A 315 -2.37 12.11 -2.89
C ASN A 315 -3.16 13.41 -3.10
N SER A 316 -4.39 13.32 -3.62
CA SER A 316 -5.40 14.35 -3.41
C SER A 316 -5.93 14.16 -1.99
N ILE A 317 -5.44 14.97 -1.05
CA ILE A 317 -5.86 14.91 0.36
C ILE A 317 -7.25 15.54 0.53
N SER A 318 -7.83 16.14 -0.51
CA SER A 318 -9.24 16.48 -0.56
C SER A 318 -9.89 16.01 -1.88
N SER A 319 -10.70 14.96 -1.80
CA SER A 319 -12.01 15.06 -2.41
C SER A 319 -12.98 14.19 -1.65
N GLU A 320 -14.15 14.74 -1.33
CA GLU A 320 -15.28 13.94 -0.86
C GLU A 320 -15.77 12.93 -1.89
N TYR A 321 -15.19 12.92 -3.09
CA TYR A 321 -15.60 12.15 -4.26
C TYR A 321 -14.87 10.81 -4.44
N THR A 322 -13.82 10.49 -3.66
CA THR A 322 -13.21 9.14 -3.71
C THR A 322 -14.11 8.04 -3.13
N ALA A 323 -15.24 8.41 -2.50
CA ALA A 323 -16.21 7.48 -1.93
C ALA A 323 -17.10 6.75 -2.96
N THR A 324 -16.90 6.92 -4.27
CA THR A 324 -17.74 6.31 -5.32
C THR A 324 -17.18 5.04 -5.96
N TYR A 325 -15.96 4.61 -5.63
CA TYR A 325 -15.30 3.44 -6.25
C TYR A 325 -14.96 2.31 -5.26
N GLY A 326 -15.61 2.28 -4.10
CA GLY A 326 -15.56 1.17 -3.13
C GLY A 326 -16.72 0.18 -3.31
N ASN A 327 -16.56 -1.05 -2.82
CA ASN A 327 -17.67 -2.02 -2.76
C ASN A 327 -18.81 -1.61 -1.81
N GLU A 328 -18.58 -0.65 -0.91
CA GLU A 328 -19.59 -0.03 -0.05
C GLU A 328 -19.33 1.47 0.12
N PRO A 329 -20.38 2.30 0.28
CA PRO A 329 -20.21 3.70 0.62
C PRO A 329 -19.78 3.82 2.09
N THR A 330 -18.47 3.99 2.34
CA THR A 330 -17.97 4.46 3.64
C THR A 330 -17.26 5.80 3.49
N THR A 331 -17.31 6.61 4.54
CA THR A 331 -16.60 7.90 4.62
C THR A 331 -15.57 7.93 5.75
N ALA A 332 -15.32 6.80 6.42
CA ALA A 332 -14.45 6.74 7.59
C ALA A 332 -12.96 6.64 7.23
N TYR A 333 -12.62 5.89 6.18
CA TYR A 333 -11.25 5.62 5.76
C TYR A 333 -11.02 5.99 4.29
N VAL A 334 -9.78 6.31 3.96
CA VAL A 334 -9.32 6.61 2.59
C VAL A 334 -7.98 5.94 2.35
N TYR A 335 -7.74 5.49 1.11
CA TYR A 335 -6.42 5.03 0.71
C TYR A 335 -5.52 6.20 0.37
N MET A 336 -4.32 6.21 0.92
CA MET A 336 -3.26 7.15 0.53
C MET A 336 -2.00 6.38 0.14
N VAL A 337 -1.25 6.93 -0.80
CA VAL A 337 0.07 6.43 -1.20
C VAL A 337 1.12 7.09 -0.31
N VAL A 338 2.01 6.30 0.25
CA VAL A 338 3.08 6.80 1.12
C VAL A 338 4.41 6.66 0.40
N SER A 339 5.35 7.56 0.66
CA SER A 339 6.74 7.42 0.24
C SER A 339 7.65 7.20 1.45
N LEU A 340 8.74 6.45 1.27
CA LEU A 340 9.82 6.37 2.25
C LEU A 340 10.94 7.33 1.85
N LEU A 341 11.29 8.22 2.75
CA LEU A 341 12.50 9.04 2.63
C LEU A 341 13.57 8.51 3.57
N VAL A 342 14.80 8.37 3.08
CA VAL A 342 15.91 7.76 3.80
C VAL A 342 17.13 8.64 3.67
N ASP A 343 17.64 9.15 4.78
CA ASP A 343 18.89 9.89 4.80
C ASP A 343 20.07 8.94 4.83
N ILE A 344 21.07 9.23 3.99
CA ILE A 344 22.28 8.43 3.81
C ILE A 344 23.50 9.32 3.97
N GLY A 345 24.43 8.89 4.81
CA GLY A 345 25.72 9.52 5.03
C GLY A 345 26.70 9.38 3.85
N PRO A 346 27.89 9.99 3.96
CA PRO A 346 28.90 9.95 2.92
C PRO A 346 29.42 8.53 2.65
N ALA A 347 30.09 8.35 1.51
CA ALA A 347 30.69 7.07 1.15
C ALA A 347 31.65 6.58 2.24
N GLY A 348 31.51 5.31 2.62
CA GLY A 348 32.26 4.69 3.73
C GLY A 348 31.62 4.85 5.12
N ASP A 349 30.64 5.74 5.31
CA ASP A 349 29.90 5.91 6.57
C ASP A 349 28.41 6.22 6.32
N ARG A 350 27.73 5.30 5.62
CA ARG A 350 26.36 5.47 5.11
C ARG A 350 25.31 5.66 6.20
N ALA A 351 25.53 5.14 7.42
CA ALA A 351 24.58 5.26 8.51
C ALA A 351 24.69 6.60 9.27
N ASN A 352 25.78 7.35 9.10
CA ASN A 352 26.00 8.61 9.79
C ASN A 352 25.40 9.80 9.03
N THR A 353 24.17 10.15 9.41
CA THR A 353 23.40 11.21 8.73
C THR A 353 23.54 12.60 9.36
N LYS A 354 24.47 12.81 10.31
CA LYS A 354 24.56 14.07 11.08
C LYS A 354 24.82 15.32 10.23
N GLY A 355 25.48 15.17 9.09
CA GLY A 355 25.76 16.26 8.15
C GLY A 355 24.72 16.40 7.02
N VAL A 356 23.72 15.52 6.97
CA VAL A 356 22.75 15.47 5.87
C VAL A 356 21.59 16.39 6.20
N VAL A 357 21.39 17.43 5.39
CA VAL A 357 20.20 18.30 5.44
C VAL A 357 19.06 17.59 4.67
N GLY A 358 18.58 16.50 5.27
CA GLY A 358 17.65 15.55 4.66
C GLY A 358 16.32 15.42 5.39
N ALA A 359 15.61 14.33 5.14
CA ALA A 359 14.28 14.08 5.68
C ALA A 359 14.23 14.17 7.21
N LYS A 360 15.23 13.66 7.94
CA LYS A 360 15.28 13.68 9.42
C LYS A 360 15.30 15.10 9.98
N VAL A 361 16.08 15.98 9.38
CA VAL A 361 16.16 17.40 9.80
C VAL A 361 14.87 18.14 9.45
N MET A 362 14.17 17.66 8.42
CA MET A 362 12.96 18.28 7.88
C MET A 362 11.68 17.81 8.57
N GLN A 363 11.73 16.73 9.36
CA GLN A 363 10.60 16.30 10.19
C GLN A 363 10.04 17.46 11.02
N SER A 364 8.73 17.46 11.20
CA SER A 364 8.11 18.35 12.15
C SER A 364 8.70 18.05 13.55
N ALA A 365 9.12 19.09 14.27
CA ALA A 365 9.55 18.88 15.65
C ALA A 365 8.40 18.22 16.40
N SER A 366 8.63 17.06 17.03
CA SER A 366 7.60 16.33 17.76
C SER A 366 6.93 17.28 18.75
N GLN A 367 5.76 17.80 18.39
CA GLN A 367 4.95 18.61 19.28
C GLN A 367 4.38 17.63 20.30
N LYS A 368 5.12 17.49 21.41
CA LYS A 368 4.69 16.73 22.59
C LYS A 368 3.44 17.32 23.21
#